data_AF-A0A139PK50-F1
#
_entry.id   AF-A0A139PK50-F1
#
_cell.length_a   1.000
_cell.length_b   1.000
_cell.length_c   1.000
_cell.angle_alpha   90.00
_cell.angle_beta   90.00
_cell.angle_gamma   90.00
#
_symmetry.space_group_name_H-M   'P 1'
#
loop_
_entity.id
_entity.type
_entity.pdbx_description
1 polymer ?
#
loop_
_entity_poly.entity_id
_entity_poly.type
_entity_poly.pdbx_seq_one_letter_code
_entity_poly.pdbx_strand_id
1 'polypeptide(L)'
;MAPKYHNLPEMEGVTILASPEEYLEGLDMMEFKIQERLEGKQRDHVATVVVYNLTELVVELNSEALDSLAYVLDKGIRAGYGSLVMSSPLITKHIDVVSKTARSYKQAILALRLSDQSVLTVTNKPVREPQLEEQEHYYVSDGLASRMKVLMI
;
A
#
# COMPACT_ATOMS: atom_id res chain seq x y z
N MET A 1 -18.86 14.79 0.03
CA MET A 1 -18.88 13.36 -0.31
C MET A 1 -18.16 13.18 -1.63
N ALA A 2 -17.04 12.48 -1.57
CA ALA A 2 -16.24 11.95 -2.66
C ALA A 2 -15.41 10.84 -1.98
N PRO A 3 -15.09 9.70 -2.64
CA PRO A 3 -15.78 9.06 -3.76
C PRO A 3 -15.90 7.53 -3.61
N LYS A 4 -17.04 6.95 -4.03
CA LYS A 4 -17.17 5.50 -4.29
C LYS A 4 -16.17 5.10 -5.38
N TYR A 5 -14.99 4.59 -5.03
CA TYR A 5 -14.01 4.21 -6.04
C TYR A 5 -13.44 2.82 -5.79
N HIS A 6 -13.67 1.93 -6.75
CA HIS A 6 -12.81 2.03 -7.93
C HIS A 6 -13.67 2.05 -9.21
N ASN A 7 -13.34 2.90 -10.18
CA ASN A 7 -13.89 2.75 -11.54
C ASN A 7 -13.20 1.63 -12.32
N LEU A 8 -12.39 0.77 -11.67
CA LEU A 8 -11.88 -0.41 -12.35
C LEU A 8 -13.07 -1.31 -12.72
N PRO A 9 -13.04 -1.93 -13.89
CA PRO A 9 -14.02 -2.92 -14.27
C PRO A 9 -13.84 -4.20 -13.42
N GLU A 10 -14.83 -5.09 -13.45
CA GLU A 10 -14.57 -6.49 -13.08
C GLU A 10 -13.51 -7.05 -14.02
N MET A 11 -12.50 -7.71 -13.45
CA MET A 11 -11.35 -8.23 -14.18
C MET A 11 -11.08 -9.65 -13.74
N GLU A 12 -10.76 -10.53 -14.68
CA GLU A 12 -10.37 -11.91 -14.38
C GLU A 12 -9.13 -11.91 -13.47
N GLY A 13 -9.19 -12.67 -12.38
CA GLY A 13 -8.11 -12.77 -11.40
C GLY A 13 -8.01 -11.59 -10.42
N VAL A 14 -8.97 -10.66 -10.43
CA VAL A 14 -9.04 -9.54 -9.48
C VAL A 14 -10.29 -9.66 -8.62
N THR A 15 -10.11 -9.69 -7.30
CA THR A 15 -11.20 -9.59 -6.33
C THR A 15 -11.23 -8.19 -5.75
N ILE A 16 -12.40 -7.56 -5.78
CA ILE A 16 -12.61 -6.18 -5.34
C ILE A 16 -13.42 -6.22 -4.05
N LEU A 17 -12.90 -5.56 -3.01
CA LEU A 17 -13.59 -5.40 -1.72
C LEU A 17 -13.87 -3.90 -1.55
N ALA A 18 -15.13 -3.50 -1.75
CA ALA A 18 -15.53 -2.10 -1.87
C ALA A 18 -16.55 -1.64 -0.82
N SER A 19 -17.09 -2.57 -0.03
CA SER A 19 -17.99 -2.27 1.08
C SER A 19 -17.39 -2.66 2.45
N PRO A 20 -17.86 -2.06 3.55
CA PRO A 20 -17.41 -2.43 4.88
C PRO A 20 -17.52 -3.90 5.24
N GLU A 21 -18.61 -4.53 4.84
CA GLU A 21 -18.83 -5.95 5.08
C GLU A 21 -17.82 -6.79 4.28
N GLU A 22 -17.60 -6.45 3.01
CA GLU A 22 -16.66 -7.16 2.14
C GLU A 22 -15.22 -7.07 2.61
N TYR A 23 -14.73 -5.88 2.98
CA TYR A 23 -13.34 -5.77 3.42
C TYR A 23 -13.12 -6.40 4.80
N LEU A 24 -14.12 -6.43 5.69
CA LEU A 24 -14.01 -7.14 6.97
C LEU A 24 -13.90 -8.64 6.76
N GLU A 25 -14.85 -9.23 6.02
CA GLU A 25 -14.82 -10.67 5.71
C GLU A 25 -13.56 -11.06 4.93
N GLY A 26 -13.15 -10.23 3.97
CA GLY A 26 -11.92 -10.44 3.21
C GLY A 26 -10.67 -10.38 4.06
N LEU A 27 -10.58 -9.45 5.02
CA LEU A 27 -9.44 -9.34 5.94
C LEU A 27 -9.36 -10.55 6.87
N ASP A 28 -10.47 -10.98 7.46
CA ASP A 28 -10.54 -12.16 8.34
C ASP A 28 -10.09 -13.42 7.60
N MET A 29 -10.60 -13.61 6.38
CA MET A 29 -10.23 -14.74 5.52
C MET A 29 -8.74 -14.71 5.16
N MET A 30 -8.21 -13.55 4.78
CA MET A 30 -6.79 -13.39 4.44
C MET A 30 -5.88 -13.65 5.63
N GLU A 31 -6.22 -13.10 6.81
CA GLU A 31 -5.47 -13.34 8.03
C GLU A 31 -5.42 -14.83 8.37
N PHE A 32 -6.57 -15.51 8.38
CA PHE A 32 -6.66 -16.95 8.61
C PHE A 32 -5.80 -17.75 7.63
N LYS A 33 -5.86 -17.43 6.33
CA LYS A 33 -5.08 -18.11 5.29
C LYS A 33 -3.59 -17.86 5.40
N ILE A 34 -3.18 -16.65 5.77
CA ILE A 34 -1.78 -16.33 6.03
C ILE A 34 -1.28 -17.14 7.22
N GLN A 35 -2.05 -17.23 8.32
CA GLN A 35 -1.68 -18.04 9.49
C GLN A 35 -1.48 -19.52 9.12
N GLU A 36 -2.47 -20.13 8.46
CA GLU A 36 -2.43 -21.53 7.98
C GLU A 36 -1.16 -21.79 7.15
N ARG A 37 -0.83 -20.88 6.24
CA ARG A 37 0.34 -21.00 5.36
C ARG A 37 1.66 -20.81 6.09
N LEU A 38 1.72 -19.90 7.07
CA LEU A 38 2.91 -19.73 7.90
C LEU A 38 3.21 -20.98 8.72
N GLU A 39 2.18 -21.60 9.31
CA GLU A 39 2.28 -22.87 10.03
C GLU A 39 2.73 -24.00 9.10
N GLY A 40 2.12 -24.07 7.91
CA GLY A 40 2.48 -25.02 6.85
C GLY A 40 3.81 -24.72 6.14
N LYS A 41 4.49 -23.60 6.48
CA LYS A 41 5.72 -23.11 5.83
C LYS A 41 5.59 -22.94 4.31
N GLN A 42 4.39 -22.63 3.83
CA GLN A 42 4.11 -22.38 2.43
C GLN A 42 4.48 -20.94 2.07
N ARG A 43 5.18 -20.73 0.95
CA ARG A 43 5.81 -19.44 0.58
C ARG A 43 5.65 -19.06 -0.88
N ASP A 44 5.13 -19.96 -1.70
CA ASP A 44 4.72 -19.69 -3.07
C ASP A 44 3.73 -18.51 -3.12
N HIS A 45 3.80 -17.72 -4.19
CA HIS A 45 2.92 -16.56 -4.38
C HIS A 45 1.47 -17.01 -4.57
N VAL A 46 0.56 -16.32 -3.89
CA VAL A 46 -0.89 -16.58 -3.90
C VAL A 46 -1.63 -15.40 -4.48
N ALA A 47 -1.39 -14.21 -3.92
CA ALA A 47 -2.10 -13.00 -4.28
C ALA A 47 -1.27 -11.76 -3.99
N THR A 48 -1.66 -10.63 -4.58
CA THR A 48 -1.17 -9.31 -4.22
C THR A 48 -2.32 -8.50 -3.66
N VAL A 49 -2.20 -8.09 -2.40
CA VAL A 49 -3.16 -7.23 -1.72
C VAL A 49 -2.86 -5.79 -2.08
N VAL A 50 -3.79 -5.13 -2.77
CA VAL A 50 -3.69 -3.73 -3.15
C VAL A 50 -4.61 -2.90 -2.28
N VAL A 51 -4.02 -2.12 -1.37
CA VAL A 51 -4.77 -1.17 -0.55
C VAL A 51 -4.84 0.17 -1.28
N TYR A 52 -6.02 0.49 -1.79
CA TYR A 52 -6.26 1.75 -2.47
C TYR A 52 -6.67 2.83 -1.47
N ASN A 53 -6.08 4.03 -1.61
CA ASN A 53 -6.36 5.20 -0.77
C ASN A 53 -6.33 4.94 0.74
N LEU A 54 -5.21 4.40 1.25
CA LEU A 54 -5.05 4.04 2.66
C LEU A 54 -5.35 5.22 3.60
N THR A 55 -5.05 6.46 3.19
CA THR A 55 -5.30 7.67 4.00
C THR A 55 -6.78 7.80 4.40
N GLU A 56 -7.71 7.48 3.50
CA GLU A 56 -9.15 7.52 3.80
C GLU A 56 -9.60 6.23 4.48
N LEU A 57 -9.13 5.07 4.00
CA LEU A 57 -9.55 3.76 4.51
C LEU A 57 -9.33 3.62 6.03
N VAL A 58 -8.20 4.08 6.58
CA VAL A 58 -7.92 3.94 8.02
C VAL A 58 -8.90 4.70 8.92
N VAL A 59 -9.67 5.64 8.38
CA VAL A 59 -10.71 6.38 9.13
C VAL A 59 -12.02 5.59 9.16
N GLU A 60 -12.23 4.68 8.21
CA GLU A 60 -13.44 3.86 8.08
C GLU A 60 -13.33 2.52 8.82
N LEU A 61 -12.10 2.03 9.01
CA LEU A 61 -11.82 0.77 9.70
C LEU A 61 -11.95 0.90 11.22
N ASN A 62 -12.54 -0.12 11.85
CA ASN A 62 -12.51 -0.29 13.30
C ASN A 62 -11.14 -0.84 13.76
N SER A 63 -10.92 -0.92 15.08
CA SER A 63 -9.62 -1.37 15.62
C SER A 63 -9.23 -2.78 15.19
N GLU A 64 -10.19 -3.71 15.16
CA GLU A 64 -9.94 -5.11 14.79
C GLU A 64 -9.51 -5.22 13.32
N ALA A 65 -10.23 -4.54 12.43
CA ALA A 65 -9.88 -4.49 11.01
C ALA A 65 -8.52 -3.82 10.74
N LEU A 66 -8.16 -2.79 11.52
CA LEU A 66 -6.84 -2.18 11.45
C LEU A 66 -5.74 -3.17 11.85
N ASP A 67 -5.96 -3.95 12.91
CA ASP A 67 -5.00 -4.97 13.35
C ASP A 67 -4.85 -6.09 12.32
N SER A 68 -5.96 -6.60 11.77
CA SER A 68 -5.95 -7.62 10.71
C SER A 68 -5.28 -7.11 9.43
N LEU A 69 -5.60 -5.88 8.98
CA LEU A 69 -4.92 -5.31 7.80
C LEU A 69 -3.42 -5.12 8.05
N ALA A 70 -3.02 -4.65 9.24
CA ALA A 70 -1.60 -4.55 9.57
C ALA A 70 -0.92 -5.92 9.58
N TYR A 71 -1.58 -6.96 10.08
CA TYR A 71 -1.09 -8.34 10.04
C TYR A 71 -0.89 -8.81 8.60
N VAL A 72 -1.87 -8.61 7.72
CA VAL A 72 -1.79 -8.95 6.29
C VAL A 72 -0.59 -8.23 5.64
N LEU A 73 -0.43 -6.93 5.89
CA LEU A 73 0.64 -6.11 5.29
C LEU A 73 2.05 -6.44 5.80
N ASP A 74 2.19 -6.94 7.03
CA ASP A 74 3.48 -7.26 7.65
C ASP A 74 3.87 -8.74 7.45
N LYS A 75 2.91 -9.66 7.62
CA LYS A 75 3.15 -11.11 7.56
C LYS A 75 2.87 -11.72 6.21
N GLY A 76 2.02 -11.10 5.39
CA GLY A 76 1.56 -11.64 4.11
C GLY A 76 2.70 -12.08 3.20
N ILE A 77 3.76 -11.27 3.08
CA ILE A 77 4.89 -11.56 2.18
C ILE A 77 5.58 -12.89 2.51
N ARG A 78 5.57 -13.30 3.78
CA ARG A 78 6.17 -14.55 4.25
C ARG A 78 5.31 -15.79 3.94
N ALA A 79 4.06 -15.57 3.57
CA ALA A 79 3.05 -16.58 3.25
C ALA A 79 2.60 -16.54 1.78
N GLY A 80 3.25 -15.76 0.92
CA GLY A 80 2.90 -15.64 -0.50
C GLY A 80 1.92 -14.52 -0.85
N TYR A 81 1.57 -13.65 0.09
CA TYR A 81 0.72 -12.49 -0.14
C TYR A 81 1.59 -11.23 -0.28
N GLY A 82 1.82 -10.81 -1.52
CA GLY A 82 2.46 -9.51 -1.77
C GLY A 82 1.54 -8.37 -1.35
N SER A 83 2.10 -7.20 -1.06
CA SER A 83 1.33 -6.01 -0.69
C SER A 83 1.75 -4.78 -1.48
N LEU A 84 0.77 -3.98 -1.85
CA LEU A 84 0.93 -2.65 -2.43
C LEU A 84 -0.02 -1.70 -1.71
N VAL A 85 0.52 -0.58 -1.22
CA VAL A 85 -0.27 0.44 -0.51
C VAL A 85 -0.19 1.74 -1.29
N MET A 86 -1.35 2.25 -1.70
CA MET A 86 -1.50 3.54 -2.34
C MET A 86 -2.01 4.55 -1.30
N SER A 87 -1.27 5.63 -1.09
CA SER A 87 -1.60 6.61 -0.08
C SER A 87 -1.11 8.00 -0.46
N SER A 88 -1.77 9.01 0.09
CA SER A 88 -1.24 10.37 0.10
C SER A 88 -0.11 10.54 1.13
N PRO A 89 0.71 11.61 1.04
CA PRO A 89 1.68 11.97 2.07
C PRO A 89 1.07 12.25 3.45
N LEU A 90 -0.24 12.48 3.53
CA LEU A 90 -0.96 12.74 4.80
C LEU A 90 -1.03 11.51 5.70
N ILE A 91 -0.69 10.31 5.22
CA ILE A 91 -0.53 9.10 6.03
C ILE A 91 0.39 9.31 7.24
N THR A 92 1.32 10.27 7.15
CA THR A 92 2.20 10.66 8.27
C THR A 92 1.47 11.21 9.49
N LYS A 93 0.24 11.73 9.31
CA LYS A 93 -0.60 12.26 10.38
C LYS A 93 -1.32 11.16 11.17
N HIS A 94 -1.45 9.97 10.59
CA HIS A 94 -2.18 8.87 11.19
C HIS A 94 -1.26 8.03 12.10
N ILE A 95 -1.74 7.76 13.32
CA ILE A 95 -0.98 7.05 14.37
C ILE A 95 -1.40 5.58 14.55
N ASP A 96 -2.38 5.12 13.77
CA ASP A 96 -2.84 3.73 13.76
C ASP A 96 -1.73 2.76 13.29
N VAL A 97 -1.96 1.48 13.55
CA VAL A 97 -0.99 0.42 13.28
C VAL A 97 -0.75 0.23 11.78
N VAL A 98 -1.78 0.33 10.94
CA VAL A 98 -1.66 0.14 9.49
C VAL A 98 -0.82 1.25 8.86
N SER A 99 -1.08 2.50 9.25
CA SER A 99 -0.31 3.66 8.81
C SER A 99 1.17 3.54 9.21
N LYS A 100 1.46 3.02 10.41
CA LYS A 100 2.85 2.74 10.83
C LYS A 100 3.48 1.64 9.98
N THR A 101 2.77 0.54 9.73
CA THR A 101 3.24 -0.58 8.91
C THR A 101 3.55 -0.11 7.48
N ALA A 102 2.64 0.62 6.83
CA ALA A 102 2.85 1.14 5.48
C ALA A 102 4.06 2.06 5.38
N ARG A 103 4.28 2.95 6.36
CA ARG A 103 5.46 3.83 6.40
C ARG A 103 6.78 3.09 6.63
N SER A 104 6.75 1.84 7.08
CA SER A 104 7.95 1.03 7.25
C SER A 104 8.49 0.46 5.93
N TYR A 105 7.71 0.56 4.84
CA TYR A 105 8.11 0.06 3.53
C TYR A 105 9.33 0.82 3.02
N LYS A 106 10.35 0.06 2.60
CA LYS A 106 11.62 0.61 2.10
C LYS A 106 11.61 0.88 0.60
N GLN A 107 10.54 0.47 -0.08
CA GLN A 107 10.35 0.63 -1.51
C GLN A 107 9.07 1.41 -1.77
N ALA A 108 9.13 2.37 -2.70
CA ALA A 108 7.98 3.16 -3.07
C ALA A 108 8.11 3.78 -4.46
N ILE A 109 6.98 4.10 -5.06
CA ILE A 109 6.87 4.98 -6.22
C ILE A 109 6.24 6.29 -5.72
N LEU A 110 6.91 7.42 -5.98
CA LEU A 110 6.43 8.76 -5.63
C LEU A 110 6.04 9.51 -6.90
N ALA A 111 4.75 9.84 -7.00
CA ALA A 111 4.18 10.70 -8.05
C ALA A 111 4.28 12.21 -7.71
N LEU A 112 5.26 12.58 -6.88
CA LEU A 112 5.45 13.92 -6.34
C LEU A 112 6.93 14.15 -6.04
N ARG A 113 7.34 15.41 -5.92
CA ARG A 113 8.73 15.78 -5.63
C ARG A 113 9.21 15.18 -4.30
N LEU A 114 10.48 14.80 -4.22
CA LEU A 114 11.10 14.28 -2.98
C LEU A 114 10.99 15.29 -1.82
N SER A 115 10.89 16.58 -2.14
CA SER A 115 10.75 17.69 -1.21
C SER A 115 9.30 17.94 -0.74
N ASP A 116 8.30 17.42 -1.44
CA ASP A 116 6.87 17.64 -1.14
C ASP A 116 6.26 16.50 -0.28
N GLN A 117 7.10 15.62 0.27
CA GLN A 117 6.67 14.56 1.19
C GLN A 117 7.64 14.38 2.35
N SER A 118 7.11 13.83 3.45
CA SER A 118 7.84 13.47 4.67
C SER A 118 7.69 12.00 5.05
N VAL A 119 7.13 11.17 4.17
CA VAL A 119 6.90 9.73 4.39
C VAL A 119 8.22 8.97 4.36
N LEU A 120 9.04 9.24 3.33
CA LEU A 120 10.28 8.53 3.03
C LEU A 120 11.48 9.44 3.26
N THR A 121 12.46 8.91 3.97
CA THR A 121 13.79 9.49 4.06
C THR A 121 14.57 9.14 2.79
N VAL A 122 15.00 10.16 2.05
CA VAL A 122 15.79 10.00 0.82
C VAL A 122 17.11 10.72 0.99
N THR A 123 18.22 10.03 0.72
CA THR A 123 19.59 10.51 1.00
C THR A 123 20.22 11.24 -0.17
N ASN A 124 19.87 10.86 -1.40
CA ASN A 124 20.42 11.41 -2.63
C ASN A 124 19.53 12.51 -3.25
N LYS A 125 18.91 13.36 -2.41
CA LYS A 125 18.06 14.46 -2.90
C LYS A 125 18.89 15.45 -3.72
N PRO A 126 18.42 15.85 -4.93
CA PRO A 126 19.11 16.86 -5.71
C PRO A 126 19.05 18.22 -5.00
N VAL A 127 20.11 19.02 -5.13
CA VAL A 127 20.18 20.37 -4.53
C VAL A 127 19.09 21.30 -5.09
N ARG A 128 18.74 21.13 -6.37
CA ARG A 128 17.64 21.83 -7.03
C ARG A 128 16.73 20.78 -7.65
N GLU A 129 15.52 20.68 -7.12
CA GLU A 129 14.52 19.74 -7.61
C GLU A 129 13.50 20.47 -8.51
N PRO A 130 13.44 20.16 -9.82
CA PRO A 130 12.43 20.71 -10.71
C PRO A 130 11.05 20.15 -10.37
N GLN A 131 10.00 20.72 -10.96
CA GLN A 131 8.71 20.04 -11.00
C GLN A 131 8.82 18.73 -11.77
N LEU A 132 8.02 17.74 -11.37
CA LEU A 132 7.90 16.51 -12.13
C LEU A 132 7.03 16.77 -13.35
N GLU A 133 7.52 16.36 -14.51
CA GLU A 133 6.74 16.39 -15.74
C GLU A 133 5.69 15.25 -15.74
N GLU A 134 4.80 15.27 -16.72
CA GLU A 134 3.79 14.21 -16.88
C GLU A 134 4.45 12.82 -16.91
N GLN A 135 3.91 11.89 -16.13
CA GLN A 135 4.41 10.52 -15.95
C GLN A 135 5.80 10.40 -15.33
N GLU A 136 6.46 11.49 -14.93
CA GLU A 136 7.71 11.41 -14.18
C GLU A 136 7.45 11.15 -12.70
N HIS A 137 8.14 10.14 -12.17
CA HIS A 137 8.00 9.68 -10.80
C HIS A 137 9.40 9.39 -10.23
N TYR A 138 9.48 9.22 -8.92
CA TYR A 138 10.65 8.62 -8.29
C TYR A 138 10.36 7.20 -7.86
N TYR A 139 11.22 6.26 -8.25
CA TYR A 139 11.35 4.99 -7.56
C TYR A 139 12.34 5.15 -6.42
N VAL A 140 11.92 4.85 -5.19
CA VAL A 140 12.76 4.88 -4.00
C VAL A 140 12.96 3.45 -3.53
N SER A 141 14.21 3.04 -3.30
CA SER A 141 14.55 1.79 -2.61
C SER A 141 15.66 2.05 -1.60
N ASP A 142 15.44 1.65 -0.35
CA ASP A 142 16.42 1.78 0.75
C ASP A 142 16.98 3.20 0.89
N GLY A 143 16.10 4.21 0.69
CA GLY A 143 16.43 5.62 0.80
C GLY A 143 17.17 6.23 -0.40
N LEU A 144 17.39 5.46 -1.47
CA LEU A 144 17.93 5.96 -2.73
C LEU A 144 16.81 6.16 -3.74
N ALA A 145 16.69 7.38 -4.29
CA ALA A 145 15.73 7.73 -5.31
C ALA A 145 16.33 7.69 -6.71
N SER A 146 15.60 7.13 -7.66
CA SER A 146 15.87 7.17 -9.10
C SER A 146 14.66 7.73 -9.82
N ARG A 147 14.85 8.63 -10.79
CA ARG A 147 13.75 9.07 -11.65
C ARG A 147 13.32 7.94 -12.57
N MET A 148 12.02 7.82 -12.77
CA MET A 148 11.41 6.88 -13.70
C MET A 148 10.29 7.57 -14.48
N LYS A 149 9.98 7.02 -15.65
CA LYS A 149 8.81 7.42 -16.44
C LYS A 149 7.83 6.26 -16.49
N VAL A 150 6.58 6.52 -16.11
CA VAL A 150 5.50 5.53 -16.15
C VAL A 150 4.91 5.51 -17.56
N LEU A 151 4.68 4.31 -18.09
CA LEU A 151 4.05 4.14 -19.40
C LEU A 151 2.54 4.12 -19.23
N MET A 152 1.81 4.93 -20.00
CA MET A 152 0.37 4.76 -20.19
C MET A 152 0.16 3.93 -21.46
N ILE A 153 -0.66 2.88 -21.34
CA ILE A 153 -1.01 1.95 -22.41
C ILE A 153 -2.49 2.12 -22.73
#